data_AF-A0AAE4DJ97-F1
#
_entry.id   AF-A0AAE4DJ97-F1
#
_cell.length_a   1.000
_cell.length_b   1.000
_cell.length_c   1.000
_cell.angle_alpha   90.00
_cell.angle_beta   90.00
_cell.angle_gamma   90.00
#
_symmetry.space_group_name_H-M   'P 1'
#
loop_
_entity.id
_entity.type
_entity.pdbx_description
1 polymer ?
#
loop_
_entity_poly.entity_id
_entity_poly.type
_entity_poly.pdbx_seq_one_letter_code
_entity_poly.pdbx_strand_id
1 'polypeptide(L)'
;MAEDVACITTKQRTRDFHRIMNDALSLAVLTSLYEAGELEAEALADALMRDPAELRELIASLSSVGLLAERHERFRRYYRLADALPAWVVIALGTACSQRVAANS
;
A
#
# COMPACT_ATOMS: atom_id res chain seq x y z
N MET A 1 -30.07 7.72 13.44
CA MET A 1 -28.87 8.59 13.36
C MET A 1 -27.70 7.79 12.78
N ALA A 2 -27.76 7.42 11.50
CA ALA A 2 -26.73 6.60 10.84
C ALA A 2 -26.08 7.32 9.62
N GLU A 3 -26.67 8.42 9.17
CA GLU A 3 -26.27 9.12 7.95
C GLU A 3 -25.04 10.02 8.16
N ASP A 4 -24.81 10.48 9.39
CA ASP A 4 -23.68 11.35 9.72
C ASP A 4 -22.33 10.57 9.73
N VAL A 5 -22.34 9.32 10.20
CA VAL A 5 -21.15 8.45 10.28
C VAL A 5 -20.65 8.04 8.88
N ALA A 6 -21.56 7.83 7.93
CA ALA A 6 -21.22 7.50 6.55
C ALA A 6 -20.55 8.70 5.84
N CYS A 7 -21.02 9.93 6.08
CA CYS A 7 -20.45 11.13 5.47
C CYS A 7 -19.02 11.41 5.96
N ILE A 8 -18.75 11.18 7.25
CA ILE A 8 -17.40 11.37 7.84
C ILE A 8 -16.43 10.30 7.34
N THR A 9 -16.86 9.03 7.28
CA THR A 9 -16.03 7.92 6.76
C THR A 9 -15.73 8.05 5.28
N THR A 10 -16.66 8.56 4.48
CA THR A 10 -16.43 8.79 3.03
C THR A 10 -15.41 9.90 2.79
N LYS A 11 -15.50 11.02 3.53
CA LYS A 11 -14.54 12.14 3.44
C LYS A 11 -13.13 11.77 3.91
N GLN A 12 -13.00 10.99 4.99
CA GLN A 12 -11.70 10.47 5.43
C GLN A 12 -11.09 9.54 4.37
N ARG A 13 -11.87 8.58 3.84
CA ARG A 13 -11.41 7.67 2.78
C ARG A 13 -10.94 8.40 1.53
N THR A 14 -11.62 9.48 1.12
CA THR A 14 -11.18 10.30 -0.04
C THR A 14 -9.90 11.10 0.25
N ARG A 15 -9.71 11.59 1.49
CA ARG A 15 -8.47 12.28 1.86
C ARG A 15 -7.28 11.33 1.91
N ASP A 16 -7.48 10.14 2.49
CA ASP A 16 -6.45 9.11 2.57
C ASP A 16 -6.13 8.57 1.17
N PHE A 17 -7.14 8.46 0.28
CA PHE A 17 -6.96 8.20 -1.15
C PHE A 17 -6.01 9.20 -1.80
N HIS A 18 -6.29 10.51 -1.73
CA HIS A 18 -5.45 11.52 -2.37
C HIS A 18 -4.04 11.55 -1.79
N ARG A 19 -3.89 11.30 -0.49
CA ARG A 19 -2.57 11.24 0.15
C ARG A 19 -1.75 10.06 -0.35
N ILE A 20 -2.35 8.88 -0.42
CA ILE A 20 -1.67 7.63 -0.83
C ILE A 20 -1.38 7.64 -2.34
N MET A 21 -2.31 8.15 -3.15
CA MET A 21 -2.13 8.27 -4.60
C MET A 21 -1.11 9.34 -4.99
N ASN A 22 -0.98 10.41 -4.19
CA ASN A 22 -0.02 11.48 -4.46
C ASN A 22 1.36 11.20 -3.83
N ASP A 23 1.48 10.16 -3.01
CA ASP A 23 2.75 9.69 -2.47
C ASP A 23 3.32 8.57 -3.35
N ALA A 24 4.31 8.92 -4.17
CA ALA A 24 4.97 7.98 -5.07
C ALA A 24 5.57 6.77 -4.34
N LEU A 25 5.98 6.94 -3.09
CA LEU A 25 6.56 5.88 -2.28
C LEU A 25 5.50 4.87 -1.82
N SER A 26 4.32 5.33 -1.38
CA SER A 26 3.16 4.47 -1.08
C SER A 26 2.78 3.60 -2.27
N LEU A 27 2.66 4.20 -3.46
CA LEU A 27 2.33 3.46 -4.68
C LEU A 27 3.43 2.44 -5.03
N ALA A 28 4.71 2.81 -4.87
CA ALA A 28 5.82 1.88 -5.10
C ALA A 28 5.76 0.68 -4.15
N VAL A 29 5.52 0.89 -2.85
CA VAL A 29 5.33 -0.19 -1.86
C VAL A 29 4.18 -1.12 -2.27
N LEU A 30 3.00 -0.54 -2.56
CA LEU A 30 1.83 -1.33 -2.91
C LEU A 30 2.05 -2.11 -4.22
N THR A 31 2.75 -1.52 -5.19
CA THR A 31 3.06 -2.17 -6.48
C THR A 31 4.07 -3.30 -6.30
N SER A 32 5.13 -3.10 -5.51
CA SER A 32 6.11 -4.15 -5.21
C SER A 32 5.45 -5.35 -4.51
N LEU A 33 4.54 -5.09 -3.57
CA LEU A 33 3.76 -6.14 -2.90
C LEU A 33 2.73 -6.81 -3.83
N TYR A 34 2.15 -6.05 -4.77
CA TYR A 34 1.26 -6.61 -5.79
C TYR A 34 2.00 -7.59 -6.71
N GLU A 35 3.22 -7.25 -7.14
CA GLU A 35 4.01 -8.10 -8.03
C GLU A 35 4.63 -9.32 -7.33
N ALA A 36 5.15 -9.13 -6.11
CA ALA A 36 5.82 -10.19 -5.36
C ALA A 36 4.86 -11.06 -4.50
N GLY A 37 3.64 -10.58 -4.25
CA GLY A 37 2.64 -11.21 -3.39
C GLY A 37 2.90 -11.00 -1.90
N GLU A 38 4.06 -11.45 -1.40
CA GLU A 38 4.49 -11.30 0.00
C GLU A 38 5.99 -10.99 0.03
N LEU A 39 6.40 -9.94 0.76
CA LEU A 39 7.80 -9.55 0.91
C LEU A 39 8.17 -9.35 2.37
N GLU A 40 9.39 -9.76 2.71
CA GLU A 40 10.02 -9.41 3.97
C GLU A 40 10.30 -7.91 4.04
N ALA A 41 10.25 -7.32 5.24
CA ALA A 41 10.54 -5.90 5.48
C ALA A 41 11.88 -5.43 4.87
N GLU A 42 12.94 -6.23 5.02
CA GLU A 42 14.26 -5.94 4.45
C GLU A 42 14.25 -6.05 2.92
N ALA A 43 13.65 -7.12 2.39
CA ALA A 43 13.53 -7.31 0.94
C ALA A 43 12.70 -6.19 0.27
N LEU A 44 11.69 -5.67 0.96
CA LEU A 44 10.89 -4.53 0.49
C LEU A 44 11.70 -3.23 0.50
N ALA A 45 12.54 -3.02 1.52
CA ALA A 45 13.43 -1.87 1.58
C ALA A 45 14.50 -1.92 0.46
N ASP A 46 15.07 -3.09 0.23
CA ASP A 46 16.02 -3.33 -0.86
C ASP A 46 15.39 -3.12 -2.25
N ALA A 47 14.18 -3.65 -2.47
CA ALA A 47 13.45 -3.50 -3.73
C ALA A 47 13.17 -2.02 -4.07
N LEU A 48 13.00 -1.19 -3.03
CA LEU A 48 12.71 0.23 -3.18
C LEU A 48 13.97 1.11 -3.07
N MET A 49 15.15 0.51 -2.79
CA MET A 49 16.40 1.22 -2.48
C MET A 49 16.19 2.31 -1.41
N ARG A 50 15.49 1.98 -0.34
CA ARG A 50 15.08 2.93 0.72
C ARG A 50 15.53 2.49 2.09
N ASP A 51 15.65 3.48 2.99
CA ASP A 51 15.98 3.22 4.38
C ASP A 51 14.82 2.48 5.07
N PRO A 52 15.10 1.37 5.78
CA PRO A 52 14.06 0.57 6.42
C PRO A 52 13.35 1.32 7.56
N ALA A 53 13.93 2.35 8.17
CA ALA A 53 13.25 3.17 9.19
C ALA A 53 12.21 4.09 8.55
N GLU A 54 12.53 4.75 7.44
CA GLU A 54 11.56 5.54 6.66
C GLU A 54 10.41 4.66 6.16
N LEU A 55 10.73 3.45 5.71
CA LEU A 55 9.75 2.49 5.23
C LEU A 55 8.81 1.99 6.35
N ARG A 56 9.31 1.87 7.59
CA ARG A 56 8.49 1.42 8.73
C ARG A 56 7.36 2.37 9.05
N GLU A 57 7.60 3.68 9.06
CA GLU A 57 6.53 4.66 9.31
C GLU A 57 5.47 4.60 8.21
N LEU A 58 5.90 4.47 6.95
CA LEU A 58 5.00 4.34 5.83
C LEU A 58 4.18 3.04 5.90
N ILE A 59 4.82 1.91 6.16
CA ILE A 59 4.14 0.61 6.29
C ILE A 59 3.16 0.63 7.45
N ALA A 60 3.53 1.22 8.59
CA ALA A 60 2.62 1.39 9.72
C ALA A 60 1.41 2.24 9.34
N SER A 61 1.63 3.33 8.59
CA SER A 61 0.55 4.15 8.04
C SER A 61 -0.35 3.31 7.11
N LEU A 62 0.20 2.61 6.13
CA LEU A 62 -0.56 1.80 5.15
C LEU A 62 -1.31 0.63 5.82
N SER A 63 -0.73 0.00 6.83
CA SER A 63 -1.36 -1.04 7.65
C SER A 63 -2.52 -0.47 8.48
N SER A 64 -2.36 0.73 9.05
CA SER A 64 -3.42 1.38 9.84
C SER A 64 -4.68 1.71 9.04
N VAL A 65 -4.55 1.94 7.73
CA VAL A 65 -5.66 2.13 6.78
C VAL A 65 -6.19 0.80 6.21
N GLY A 66 -5.63 -0.33 6.62
CA GLY A 66 -6.06 -1.67 6.21
C GLY A 66 -5.64 -2.07 4.80
N LEU A 67 -4.60 -1.46 4.24
CA LEU A 67 -4.10 -1.80 2.90
C LEU A 67 -3.08 -2.94 2.90
N LEU A 68 -2.43 -3.16 4.04
CA LEU A 68 -1.40 -4.18 4.22
C LEU A 68 -1.82 -5.18 5.29
N ALA A 69 -1.55 -6.46 5.04
CA ALA A 69 -1.55 -7.49 6.06
C ALA A 69 -0.11 -7.81 6.46
N GLU A 70 0.14 -7.88 7.76
CA GLU A 70 1.43 -8.23 8.34
C GLU A 70 1.39 -9.67 8.85
N ARG A 71 2.44 -10.43 8.53
CA ARG A 71 2.69 -11.77 9.04
C ARG A 71 4.05 -11.78 9.75
N HIS A 72 4.04 -12.22 11.00
CA HIS A 72 5.25 -12.36 11.80
C HIS A 72 5.75 -13.79 11.75
N GLU A 73 7.02 -13.99 11.42
CA GLU A 73 7.68 -15.28 11.47
C GLU A 73 8.99 -15.19 12.24
N ARG A 74 9.00 -15.72 13.47
CA ARG A 74 10.11 -15.65 14.44
C ARG A 74 10.57 -14.21 14.71
N PHE A 75 11.51 -13.71 13.91
CA PHE A 75 12.13 -12.39 14.02
C PHE A 75 11.95 -11.54 12.76
N ARG A 76 11.27 -12.09 11.74
CA ARG A 76 11.05 -11.44 10.44
C ARG A 76 9.60 -11.00 10.32
N ARG A 77 9.40 -9.89 9.63
CA ARG A 77 8.09 -9.33 9.32
C ARG A 77 7.89 -9.41 7.82
N TYR A 78 6.83 -10.08 7.43
CA TYR A 78 6.40 -10.20 6.05
C TYR A 78 5.17 -9.33 5.88
N TYR A 79 5.14 -8.60 4.77
CA TYR A 79 4.03 -7.76 4.38
C TYR A 79 3.46 -8.29 3.08
N ARG A 80 2.14 -8.26 2.98
CA ARG A 80 1.39 -8.55 1.77
C ARG A 80 0.25 -7.55 1.65
N LEU A 81 -0.34 -7.46 0.46
CA LEU A 81 -1.58 -6.71 0.31
C LEU A 81 -2.69 -7.36 1.14
N ALA A 82 -3.56 -6.53 1.73
CA ALA A 82 -4.73 -7.04 2.44
C ALA A 82 -5.65 -7.79 1.46
N ASP A 83 -6.28 -8.89 1.91
CA ASP A 83 -7.19 -9.69 1.06
C ASP A 83 -8.41 -8.87 0.57
N ALA A 84 -8.83 -7.88 1.35
CA ALA A 84 -9.96 -7.00 1.03
C ALA A 84 -9.48 -5.58 0.71
N LEU A 85 -8.78 -5.41 -0.42
CA LEU A 85 -8.42 -4.09 -0.90
C LEU A 85 -9.65 -3.30 -1.39
N PRO A 86 -9.74 -2.00 -1.09
CA PRO A 86 -10.70 -1.11 -1.73
C PRO A 86 -10.54 -1.14 -3.26
N ALA A 87 -11.65 -1.13 -4.00
CA ALA A 87 -11.64 -1.19 -5.47
C ALA A 87 -10.75 -0.12 -6.13
N TRP A 88 -10.67 1.07 -5.55
CA TRP A 88 -9.82 2.14 -6.05
C TRP A 88 -8.31 1.81 -5.97
N VAL A 89 -7.87 1.04 -4.96
CA VAL A 89 -6.47 0.61 -4.81
C VAL A 89 -6.14 -0.37 -5.92
N VAL A 90 -7.04 -1.32 -6.17
CA VAL A 90 -6.88 -2.31 -7.24
C VAL A 90 -6.80 -1.63 -8.61
N ILE A 91 -7.64 -0.62 -8.86
CA ILE A 91 -7.59 0.18 -10.09
C ILE A 91 -6.25 0.93 -10.19
N ALA A 92 -5.83 1.61 -9.13
CA ALA A 92 -4.56 2.33 -9.11
C ALA A 92 -3.36 1.42 -9.40
N LEU A 93 -3.30 0.25 -8.75
CA LEU A 93 -2.29 -0.77 -8.99
C LEU A 93 -2.30 -1.27 -10.44
N GLY A 94 -3.49 -1.59 -10.97
CA GLY A 94 -3.64 -2.02 -12.37
C GLY A 94 -3.16 -0.96 -13.37
N THR A 95 -3.43 0.33 -13.11
CA THR A 95 -2.96 1.43 -13.95
C THR A 95 -1.45 1.65 -13.85
N ALA A 96 -0.87 1.56 -12.64
CA ALA A 96 0.57 1.71 -12.42
C ALA A 96 1.37 0.58 -13.08
N CYS A 97 0.90 -0.66 -12.96
CA CYS A 97 1.51 -1.81 -13.66
C CYS A 97 1.42 -1.67 -15.18
N SER A 98 0.27 -1.22 -15.71
CA SER A 98 0.08 -1.03 -17.15
C SER A 98 0.97 0.09 -17.72
N GLN A 99 1.20 1.16 -16.94
CA GLN A 99 2.14 2.22 -17.32
C GLN A 99 3.61 1.78 -17.29
N ARG A 100 4.03 0.93 -16.34
CA ARG A 100 5.39 0.35 -16.35
C ARG A 100 5.64 -0.53 -17.58
N VAL A 101 4.64 -1.33 -18.00
CA VAL A 101 4.72 -2.11 -19.24
C VAL A 101 4.85 -1.19 -20.46
N ALA A 102 4.03 -0.13 -20.52
CA ALA A 102 4.08 0.83 -21.63
C ALA A 102 5.38 1.67 -21.68
N ALA A 103 6.00 1.95 -20.54
CA ALA A 103 7.27 2.68 -20.46
C ALA A 103 8.50 1.82 -20.79
N ASN A 104 8.36 0.50 -20.78
CA ASN A 104 9.40 -0.47 -21.11
C ASN A 104 9.17 -1.14 -22.48
N SER A 105 8.29 -0.55 -23.31
CA SER A 105 7.95 -0.97 -24.68
C SER A 105 8.56 -0.03 -25.72
#